data_AF-A0A2V9Z2Y6-F1
#
_entry.id   AF-A0A2V9Z2Y6-F1
#
_cell.length_a   1.000
_cell.length_b   1.000
_cell.length_c   1.000
_cell.angle_alpha   90.00
_cell.angle_beta   90.00
_cell.angle_gamma   90.00
#
_symmetry.space_group_name_H-M   'P 1'
#
loop_
_entity.id
_entity.type
_entity.pdbx_description
1 polymer ?
#
loop_
_entity_poly.entity_id
_entity_poly.type
_entity_poly.pdbx_seq_one_letter_code
_entity_poly.pdbx_strand_id
1 'polypeptide(L)'
;MNSLRQDAFPNQYIAFDKVLGTILKHIDDNTYLFIVSDHGIKPLREFEQTDPHAHMDHEKTTPVIAKHDFADGDDVPGSIIAMGPGIKHDLRLMGFQASVYDVAPTILHIYGIDQPKQMRGHVLTEIFENSENKVALQK
;
A
#
# COMPACT_ATOMS: atom_id res chain seq x y z
N MET A 1 29.79 -8.50 17.24
CA MET A 1 29.97 -8.64 15.78
C MET A 1 28.64 -8.31 15.12
N ASN A 2 28.56 -7.21 14.37
CA ASN A 2 27.38 -6.87 13.56
C ASN A 2 27.46 -7.68 12.26
N SER A 3 26.97 -8.92 12.28
CA SER A 3 26.83 -9.71 11.06
C SER A 3 25.69 -9.15 10.22
N LEU A 4 25.95 -8.90 8.94
CA LEU A 4 24.93 -8.56 7.94
C LEU A 4 23.82 -9.63 7.96
N ARG A 5 22.57 -9.22 8.20
CA ARG A 5 21.41 -10.10 8.13
C ARG A 5 20.89 -10.12 6.69
N GLN A 6 21.38 -11.06 5.88
CA GLN A 6 20.99 -11.18 4.47
C GLN A 6 19.48 -11.41 4.30
N ASP A 7 18.85 -12.09 5.25
CA ASP A 7 17.43 -12.42 5.22
C ASP A 7 16.53 -11.39 5.93
N ALA A 8 17.04 -10.20 6.26
CA ALA A 8 16.25 -9.20 7.00
C ALA A 8 14.94 -8.83 6.28
N PHE A 9 14.99 -8.57 4.97
CA PHE A 9 13.81 -8.21 4.17
C PHE A 9 12.83 -9.39 4.01
N PRO A 10 13.24 -10.59 3.52
CA PRO A 10 12.33 -11.73 3.44
C PRO A 10 11.69 -12.09 4.79
N ASN A 11 12.45 -12.07 5.88
CA ASN A 11 11.92 -12.39 7.21
C ASN A 11 10.90 -11.36 7.69
N GLN A 12 11.06 -10.08 7.32
CA GLN A 12 10.08 -9.05 7.61
C GLN A 12 8.74 -9.33 6.90
N TYR A 13 8.77 -9.69 5.61
CA TYR A 13 7.55 -10.07 4.89
C TYR A 13 6.90 -11.33 5.46
N ILE A 14 7.69 -12.34 5.84
CA ILE A 14 7.19 -13.56 6.51
C ILE A 14 6.55 -13.22 7.86
N ALA A 15 7.16 -12.31 8.63
CA ALA A 15 6.60 -11.88 9.90
C ALA A 15 5.28 -11.11 9.71
N PHE A 16 5.21 -10.23 8.70
CA PHE A 16 3.99 -9.52 8.34
C PHE A 16 2.87 -10.46 7.91
N ASP A 17 3.17 -11.47 7.10
CA ASP A 17 2.22 -12.50 6.67
C ASP A 17 1.62 -13.27 7.87
N LYS A 18 2.41 -13.55 8.91
CA LYS A 18 1.90 -14.15 10.16
C LYS A 18 0.92 -13.23 10.90
N VAL A 19 1.17 -11.93 10.89
CA VAL A 19 0.25 -10.94 11.47
C VAL A 19 -1.04 -10.88 10.66
N LEU A 20 -0.93 -10.85 9.33
CA LEU A 20 -2.08 -10.92 8.43
C LEU A 20 -2.91 -12.18 8.69
N GLY A 21 -2.28 -13.34 8.79
CA GLY A 21 -2.96 -14.59 9.15
C GLY A 21 -3.65 -14.56 10.51
N THR A 22 -3.21 -13.71 11.44
CA THR A 22 -3.89 -13.51 12.74
C THR A 22 -5.13 -12.61 12.59
N ILE A 23 -5.06 -11.57 11.75
CA ILE A 23 -6.20 -10.70 11.42
C ILE A 23 -7.27 -11.52 10.68
N LEU A 24 -6.87 -12.32 9.68
CA LEU A 24 -7.77 -13.12 8.86
C LEU A 24 -8.60 -14.15 9.66
N LYS A 25 -8.14 -14.56 10.85
CA LYS A 25 -8.91 -15.44 11.76
C LYS A 25 -10.13 -14.76 12.41
N HIS A 26 -10.19 -13.43 12.37
CA HIS A 26 -11.20 -12.62 13.07
C HIS A 26 -12.13 -11.85 12.12
N ILE A 27 -11.92 -11.95 10.80
CA ILE A 27 -12.81 -11.32 9.82
C ILE A 27 -13.87 -12.32 9.35
N ASP A 28 -15.04 -11.80 9.00
CA ASP A 28 -16.15 -12.58 8.42
C ASP A 28 -16.44 -12.16 6.98
N ASP A 29 -17.41 -12.81 6.34
CA ASP A 29 -17.83 -12.53 4.96
C ASP A 29 -18.41 -11.12 4.77
N ASN A 30 -18.71 -10.40 5.86
CA ASN A 30 -19.24 -9.03 5.84
C ASN A 30 -18.18 -7.99 6.25
N THR A 31 -16.90 -8.37 6.22
CA THR A 31 -15.79 -7.49 6.59
C THR A 31 -14.99 -7.08 5.36
N TYR A 32 -14.70 -5.79 5.26
CA TYR A 32 -13.76 -5.26 4.29
C TYR A 32 -12.35 -5.21 4.89
N LEU A 33 -11.37 -5.76 4.17
CA LEU A 33 -9.95 -5.66 4.50
C LEU A 33 -9.22 -4.95 3.37
N PHE A 34 -8.54 -3.86 3.70
CA PHE A 34 -7.63 -3.13 2.83
C PHE A 34 -6.22 -3.20 3.42
N ILE A 35 -5.26 -3.64 2.61
CA ILE A 35 -3.83 -3.58 2.93
C ILE A 35 -3.22 -2.54 2.00
N VAL A 36 -2.64 -1.49 2.56
CA VAL A 36 -2.13 -0.35 1.81
C VAL A 36 -0.70 -0.05 2.25
N SER A 37 0.16 0.22 1.27
CA SER A 37 1.47 0.85 1.43
C SER A 37 1.47 2.09 0.54
N ASP A 38 1.90 3.22 1.08
CA ASP A 38 2.00 4.50 0.37
C ASP A 38 3.15 4.49 -0.64
N HIS A 39 4.26 3.85 -0.29
CA HIS A 39 5.42 3.68 -1.16
C HIS A 39 6.11 2.32 -0.95
N GLY A 40 7.02 2.01 -1.87
CA GLY A 40 7.99 0.92 -1.76
C GLY A 40 9.33 1.41 -1.21
N ILE A 41 10.40 0.66 -1.50
CA ILE A 41 11.79 1.06 -1.21
C ILE A 41 12.70 0.57 -2.33
N LYS A 42 13.81 1.28 -2.57
CA LYS A 42 14.86 0.91 -3.52
C LYS A 42 16.24 0.94 -2.83
N PRO A 43 17.17 0.01 -3.15
CA PRO A 43 18.50 0.00 -2.56
C PRO A 43 19.31 1.26 -2.86
N LEU A 44 20.13 1.71 -1.90
CA LEU A 44 20.97 2.92 -2.06
C LEU A 44 22.20 2.73 -2.94
N ARG A 45 22.58 1.48 -3.25
CA ARG A 45 23.79 1.14 -4.03
C ARG A 45 23.88 1.82 -5.40
N GLU A 46 22.75 2.25 -5.95
CA GLU A 46 22.68 2.94 -7.23
C GLU A 46 23.09 4.42 -7.17
N PHE A 47 23.19 5.02 -5.96
CA PHE A 47 23.46 6.46 -5.76
C PHE A 47 24.72 6.74 -4.94
N GLU A 48 25.42 5.69 -4.50
CA GLU A 48 26.69 5.76 -3.75
C GLU A 48 27.76 6.59 -4.48
N GLN A 49 27.74 6.61 -5.81
CA GLN A 49 28.74 7.31 -6.62
C GLN A 49 28.50 8.82 -6.72
N THR A 50 27.25 9.28 -6.51
CA THR A 50 26.85 10.67 -6.78
C THR A 50 26.58 11.50 -5.53
N ASP A 51 26.31 10.87 -4.38
CA ASP A 51 26.13 11.58 -3.12
C ASP A 51 26.80 10.82 -1.94
N PRO A 52 27.89 11.35 -1.35
CA PRO A 52 28.53 10.75 -0.18
C PRO A 52 27.65 10.77 1.09
N HIS A 53 26.51 11.47 1.08
CA HIS A 53 25.51 11.45 2.16
C HIS A 53 24.30 10.55 1.87
N ALA A 54 24.33 9.77 0.78
CA ALA A 54 23.23 8.89 0.38
C ALA A 54 22.79 7.92 1.49
N HIS A 55 23.68 7.49 2.37
CA HIS A 55 23.39 6.57 3.48
C HIS A 55 22.91 7.22 4.77
N MET A 56 22.64 8.53 4.78
CA MET A 56 22.13 9.20 5.97
C MET A 56 20.61 9.30 5.92
N ASP A 57 19.92 8.99 7.03
CA ASP A 57 18.49 9.30 7.20
C ASP A 57 18.26 10.82 7.28
N HIS A 58 17.00 11.26 7.33
CA HIS A 58 16.66 12.70 7.41
C HIS A 58 17.28 13.40 8.63
N GLU A 59 17.56 12.65 9.70
CA GLU A 59 18.19 13.16 10.92
C GLU A 59 19.71 12.98 10.94
N LYS A 60 20.29 12.34 9.92
CA LYS A 60 21.72 12.03 9.76
C LYS A 60 22.33 11.20 10.89
N THR A 61 21.53 10.36 11.55
CA THR A 61 21.98 9.58 12.71
C THR A 61 22.08 8.09 12.42
N THR A 62 21.31 7.57 11.46
CA THR A 62 21.24 6.13 11.17
C THR A 62 21.77 5.82 9.77
N PRO A 63 22.68 4.84 9.62
CA PRO A 63 23.04 4.28 8.32
C PRO A 63 21.82 3.64 7.64
N VAL A 64 21.45 4.14 6.48
CA VAL A 64 20.35 3.65 5.64
C VAL A 64 20.92 2.80 4.50
N ILE A 65 20.22 1.72 4.14
CA ILE A 65 20.58 0.82 3.02
C ILE A 65 19.59 0.86 1.85
N ALA A 66 18.41 1.43 2.05
CA ALA A 66 17.35 1.61 1.05
C ALA A 66 16.51 2.86 1.39
N LYS A 67 16.04 3.59 0.39
CA LYS A 67 15.19 4.80 0.55
C LYS A 67 13.97 4.71 -0.36
N HIS A 68 13.07 5.67 -0.26
CA HIS A 68 11.93 5.86 -1.15
C HIS A 68 11.92 7.23 -1.84
N ASP A 69 12.62 8.23 -1.29
CA ASP A 69 12.70 9.58 -1.85
C ASP A 69 13.99 9.76 -2.67
N PHE A 70 13.93 9.41 -3.96
CA PHE A 70 15.04 9.63 -4.88
C PHE A 70 14.80 10.85 -5.76
N ALA A 71 15.84 11.66 -5.95
CA ALA A 71 15.80 12.86 -6.80
C ALA A 71 15.85 12.54 -8.30
N ASP A 72 16.05 11.28 -8.67
CA ASP A 72 16.11 10.80 -10.05
C ASP A 72 14.72 10.64 -10.69
N GLY A 73 13.65 10.80 -9.90
CA GLY A 73 12.27 10.68 -10.35
C GLY A 73 11.81 9.24 -10.56
N ASP A 74 12.58 8.25 -10.10
CA ASP A 74 12.18 6.84 -10.13
C ASP A 74 11.23 6.58 -8.95
N ASP A 75 9.95 6.42 -9.27
CA ASP A 75 8.89 6.21 -8.28
C ASP A 75 8.98 4.77 -7.73
N VAL A 76 8.97 4.63 -6.40
CA VAL A 76 8.87 3.32 -5.74
C VAL A 76 7.41 3.09 -5.37
N PRO A 77 6.61 2.46 -6.26
CA PRO A 77 5.18 2.38 -6.05
C PRO A 77 4.86 1.62 -4.76
N GLY A 78 3.87 2.14 -4.04
CA GLY A 78 3.21 1.43 -2.96
C GLY A 78 2.38 0.23 -3.47
N SER A 79 1.58 -0.32 -2.57
CA SER A 79 0.71 -1.46 -2.89
C SER A 79 -0.67 -1.25 -2.30
N ILE A 80 -1.69 -1.69 -3.03
CA ILE A 80 -3.06 -1.80 -2.53
C ILE A 80 -3.56 -3.22 -2.77
N ILE A 81 -4.12 -3.83 -1.73
CA ILE A 81 -4.82 -5.12 -1.78
C ILE A 81 -6.13 -4.91 -1.05
N ALA A 82 -7.24 -5.36 -1.64
CA ALA A 82 -8.56 -5.20 -1.07
C ALA A 82 -9.35 -6.51 -1.19
N MET A 83 -10.11 -6.84 -0.16
CA MET A 83 -11.09 -7.93 -0.16
C MET A 83 -12.29 -7.58 0.71
N GLY A 84 -13.43 -8.21 0.44
CA GLY A 84 -14.66 -8.00 1.19
C GLY A 84 -15.89 -8.11 0.27
N PRO A 85 -17.09 -7.88 0.82
CA PRO A 85 -18.34 -7.98 0.06
C PRO A 85 -18.32 -7.16 -1.25
N GLY A 86 -18.66 -7.80 -2.36
CA GLY A 86 -18.77 -7.14 -3.66
C GLY A 86 -17.46 -6.61 -4.25
N ILE A 87 -16.30 -6.95 -3.68
CA ILE A 87 -14.98 -6.74 -4.31
C ILE A 87 -14.65 -7.98 -5.15
N LYS A 88 -14.23 -7.76 -6.40
CA LYS A 88 -13.86 -8.82 -7.35
C LYS A 88 -12.71 -9.66 -6.81
N HIS A 89 -12.85 -10.97 -6.94
CA HIS A 89 -11.77 -11.92 -6.74
C HIS A 89 -10.83 -11.99 -7.95
N ASP A 90 -9.57 -12.36 -7.69
CA ASP A 90 -8.52 -12.59 -8.71
C ASP A 90 -8.29 -11.43 -9.70
N LEU A 91 -8.61 -10.20 -9.28
CA LEU A 91 -8.35 -9.01 -10.07
C LEU A 91 -6.94 -8.47 -9.78
N ARG A 92 -6.14 -8.34 -10.84
CA ARG A 92 -4.94 -7.49 -10.83
C ARG A 92 -5.25 -6.20 -11.57
N LEU A 93 -5.12 -5.06 -10.89
CA LEU A 93 -5.20 -3.75 -11.53
C LEU A 93 -4.00 -3.62 -12.50
N MET A 94 -4.25 -3.79 -13.80
CA MET A 94 -3.25 -3.65 -14.85
C MET A 94 -3.60 -2.46 -15.74
N GLY A 95 -2.62 -1.60 -16.04
CA GLY A 95 -2.79 -0.47 -16.96
C GLY A 95 -3.45 0.78 -16.38
N PHE A 96 -3.88 0.75 -15.11
CA PHE A 96 -4.39 1.91 -14.37
C PHE A 96 -3.50 2.20 -13.17
N GLN A 97 -3.03 3.44 -13.04
CA GLN A 97 -2.25 3.87 -11.89
C GLN A 97 -3.22 4.30 -10.78
N ALA A 98 -3.51 3.37 -9.86
CA ALA A 98 -4.19 3.72 -8.63
C ALA A 98 -3.30 4.69 -7.82
N SER A 99 -3.90 5.75 -7.30
CA SER A 99 -3.24 6.71 -6.42
C SER A 99 -3.57 6.40 -4.96
N VAL A 100 -2.66 6.77 -4.05
CA VAL A 100 -2.97 6.80 -2.61
C VAL A 100 -4.20 7.66 -2.30
N TYR A 101 -4.47 8.68 -3.13
CA TYR A 101 -5.65 9.53 -3.01
C TYR A 101 -6.97 8.81 -3.32
N ASP A 102 -6.94 7.65 -3.99
CA ASP A 102 -8.14 6.92 -4.38
C ASP A 102 -8.68 6.01 -3.26
N VAL A 103 -7.86 5.75 -2.22
CA VAL A 103 -8.23 4.90 -1.08
C VAL A 103 -9.41 5.47 -0.31
N ALA A 104 -9.35 6.74 0.09
CA ALA A 104 -10.40 7.36 0.90
C ALA A 104 -11.75 7.50 0.15
N PRO A 105 -11.81 8.00 -1.10
CA PRO A 105 -13.03 7.98 -1.91
C PRO A 105 -13.65 6.59 -2.03
N THR A 106 -12.81 5.56 -2.25
CA THR A 106 -13.28 4.17 -2.39
C THR A 106 -13.91 3.65 -1.09
N ILE A 107 -13.31 3.95 0.06
CA ILE A 107 -13.87 3.59 1.36
C ILE A 107 -15.20 4.33 1.60
N LEU A 108 -15.27 5.63 1.33
CA LEU A 108 -16.52 6.39 1.47
C LEU A 108 -17.64 5.81 0.59
N HIS A 109 -17.31 5.40 -0.64
CA HIS A 109 -18.25 4.75 -1.54
C HIS A 109 -18.83 3.45 -0.95
N ILE A 110 -17.99 2.60 -0.37
CA ILE A 110 -18.41 1.37 0.33
C ILE A 110 -19.42 1.69 1.44
N TYR A 111 -19.16 2.77 2.18
CA TYR A 111 -20.05 3.24 3.24
C TYR A 111 -21.29 4.01 2.76
N GLY A 112 -21.46 4.22 1.45
CA GLY A 112 -22.54 5.03 0.90
C GLY A 112 -22.48 6.51 1.31
N ILE A 113 -21.29 6.99 1.70
CA ILE A 113 -21.05 8.37 2.10
C ILE A 113 -20.58 9.17 0.89
N ASP A 114 -21.17 10.34 0.66
CA ASP A 114 -20.76 11.22 -0.44
C ASP A 114 -19.33 11.75 -0.23
N GLN A 115 -18.53 11.68 -1.30
CA GLN A 115 -17.18 12.25 -1.31
C GLN A 115 -17.23 13.79 -1.16
N PRO A 116 -16.45 14.38 -0.22
CA PRO A 116 -16.33 15.83 -0.11
C PRO A 116 -15.76 16.46 -1.40
N LYS A 117 -16.31 17.60 -1.83
CA LYS A 117 -15.94 18.25 -3.10
C LYS A 117 -14.45 18.62 -3.22
N GLN A 118 -13.78 18.84 -2.09
CA GLN A 118 -12.35 19.19 -2.03
C GLN A 118 -11.44 17.96 -1.96
N MET A 119 -11.98 16.75 -1.77
CA MET A 119 -11.21 15.51 -1.70
C MET A 119 -10.70 15.15 -3.09
N ARG A 120 -9.37 15.01 -3.21
CA ARG A 120 -8.71 14.49 -4.41
C ARG A 120 -8.87 12.98 -4.51
N GLY A 121 -8.62 12.45 -5.70
CA GLY A 121 -8.78 11.04 -6.01
C GLY A 121 -10.20 10.71 -6.46
N HIS A 122 -10.37 9.47 -6.88
CA HIS A 122 -11.61 8.92 -7.39
C HIS A 122 -11.88 7.56 -6.77
N VAL A 123 -13.12 7.10 -6.88
CA VAL A 123 -13.49 5.74 -6.47
C VAL A 123 -12.85 4.76 -7.44
N LEU A 124 -12.14 3.75 -6.92
CA LEU A 124 -11.59 2.64 -7.69
C LEU A 124 -12.72 1.68 -8.12
N THR A 125 -13.60 2.16 -8.99
CA THR A 125 -14.82 1.43 -9.41
C THR A 125 -14.53 0.06 -10.02
N GLU A 126 -13.32 -0.14 -10.55
CA GLU A 126 -12.83 -1.35 -11.18
C GLU A 126 -12.80 -2.54 -10.22
N ILE A 127 -12.58 -2.29 -8.92
CA ILE A 127 -12.47 -3.35 -7.91
C ILE A 127 -13.81 -3.98 -7.57
N PHE A 128 -14.94 -3.33 -7.87
CA PHE A 128 -16.26 -3.82 -7.50
C PHE A 128 -16.87 -4.73 -8.57
N GLU A 129 -17.60 -5.75 -8.15
CA GLU A 129 -18.35 -6.66 -9.03
C GLU A 129 -19.40 -5.91 -9.87
N ASN A 130 -20.11 -4.97 -9.25
CA ASN A 130 -21.04 -4.05 -9.91
C ASN A 130 -20.62 -2.61 -9.65
N SER A 131 -20.75 -1.74 -10.65
CA SER A 131 -20.38 -0.31 -10.56
C SER A 131 -21.20 0.50 -9.56
N GLU A 132 -22.28 -0.07 -9.03
CA GLU A 132 -23.19 0.55 -8.05
C GLU A 132 -23.06 -0.04 -6.63
N ASN A 133 -22.00 -0.80 -6.30
CA ASN A 133 -21.82 -1.49 -5.01
C ASN A 133 -21.74 -0.51 -3.81
N LYS A 134 -22.88 0.05 -3.40
CA LYS A 134 -23.12 0.78 -2.15
C LYS A 134 -23.62 -0.21 -1.11
N VAL A 135 -22.72 -0.88 -0.41
CA VAL A 135 -23.09 -2.04 0.43
C VAL A 135 -23.51 -1.64 1.85
N ALA A 136 -23.01 -0.54 2.42
CA ALA A 136 -23.33 -0.18 3.80
C ALA A 136 -24.77 0.34 4.05
N LEU A 137 -25.61 0.47 3.02
CA LEU A 137 -27.00 0.94 3.13
C LEU A 137 -28.05 -0.19 3.06
N GLN A 138 -27.64 -1.46 2.97
CA GLN A 138 -28.56 -2.60 2.91
C GLN A 138 -28.79 -3.32 4.26
N LYS A 139 -28.61 -2.61 5.39
CA LYS A 139 -29.06 -3.08 6.71
C LYS A 139 -30.17 -2.19 7.25
#